data_AF-A0A6L9UA15-F1
#
_entry.id   AF-A0A6L9UA15-F1
#
_cell.length_a   1.000
_cell.length_b   1.000
_cell.length_c   1.000
_cell.angle_alpha   90.00
_cell.angle_beta   90.00
_cell.angle_gamma   90.00
#
_symmetry.space_group_name_H-M   'P 1'
#
loop_
_entity.id
_entity.type
_entity.pdbx_description
1 polymer ?
#
loop_
_entity_poly.entity_id
_entity_poly.type
_entity_poly.pdbx_seq_one_letter_code
_entity_poly.pdbx_strand_id
1 'polypeptide(L)'
;MRFEVLADPILERIQAQADIDQQVSQARALFITLTPGQEAVYAIKLAEAQRIAADYHNVPEGETPHIAAEATEDGVSRFEKAAEILTRDQHWKVGSQMIEAIRRSANAALAAAKTAPEIRAATVIDWRAVRVFAQA
;
A
#
# COMPACT_ATOMS: atom_id res chain seq x y z
N MET A 1 13.01 42.92 18.09
CA MET A 1 13.37 42.69 16.68
C MET A 1 12.90 41.29 16.33
N ARG A 2 11.75 41.13 15.66
CA ARG A 2 11.29 39.83 15.18
C ARG A 2 12.06 39.56 13.90
N PHE A 3 12.97 38.59 13.92
CA PHE A 3 13.56 38.07 12.70
C PHE A 3 12.47 37.25 12.01
N GLU A 4 11.82 37.85 11.01
CA GLU A 4 11.06 37.06 10.02
C GLU A 4 12.10 36.24 9.27
N VAL A 5 12.31 35.00 9.73
CA VAL A 5 13.00 33.99 8.94
C VAL A 5 12.09 33.75 7.74
N LEU A 6 12.40 34.41 6.62
CA LEU A 6 11.76 34.12 5.34
C LEU A 6 11.92 32.62 5.11
N ALA A 7 10.81 31.89 5.14
CA ALA A 7 10.84 30.46 4.91
C ALA A 7 11.46 30.20 3.54
N ASP A 8 12.51 29.38 3.51
CA ASP A 8 13.14 28.97 2.26
C ASP A 8 12.13 28.08 1.50
N PRO A 9 11.56 28.56 0.38
CA PRO A 9 10.54 27.81 -0.35
C PRO A 9 11.07 26.48 -0.91
N ILE A 10 12.39 26.34 -1.09
CA ILE A 10 13.00 25.09 -1.51
C ILE A 10 12.94 24.07 -0.37
N LEU A 11 13.38 24.47 0.83
CA LEU A 11 13.33 23.62 2.01
C LEU A 11 11.89 23.21 2.35
N GLU A 12 10.94 24.14 2.28
CA GLU A 12 9.53 23.82 2.51
C GLU A 12 8.99 22.78 1.53
N ARG A 13 9.39 22.84 0.25
CA ARG A 13 8.97 21.83 -0.74
C ARG A 13 9.56 20.46 -0.47
N ILE A 14 10.83 20.40 -0.09
CA ILE A 14 11.48 19.13 0.26
C ILE A 14 10.76 18.50 1.44
N GLN A 15 10.45 19.30 2.47
CA GLN A 15 9.71 18.83 3.64
C GLN A 15 8.29 18.40 3.30
N ALA A 16 7.61 19.14 2.42
CA ALA A 16 6.28 18.80 1.95
C ALA A 16 6.26 17.49 1.15
N GLN A 17 7.26 17.26 0.29
CA GLN A 17 7.39 16.00 -0.44
C GLN A 17 7.61 14.82 0.52
N ALA A 18 8.49 15.00 1.52
CA ALA A 18 8.74 13.97 2.53
C ALA A 18 7.49 13.65 3.36
N ASP A 19 6.68 14.66 3.71
CA ASP A 19 5.40 14.47 4.40
C ASP A 19 4.40 13.67 3.53
N ILE A 20 4.25 14.03 2.25
CA ILE A 20 3.39 13.27 1.32
C ILE A 20 3.84 11.81 1.24
N ASP A 21 5.14 11.55 1.09
CA ASP A 21 5.68 10.20 0.98
C ASP A 21 5.48 9.39 2.27
N GLN A 22 5.63 10.03 3.43
CA GLN A 22 5.34 9.42 4.73
C GLN A 22 3.86 9.06 4.86
N GLN A 23 2.95 9.97 4.50
CA GLN A 23 1.50 9.71 4.54
C GLN A 23 1.10 8.58 3.60
N VAL A 24 1.69 8.51 2.40
CA VAL A 24 1.49 7.41 1.46
C VAL A 24 1.94 6.09 2.07
N SER A 25 3.11 6.05 2.71
CA SER A 25 3.60 4.85 3.40
C SER A 25 2.62 4.40 4.49
N GLN A 26 2.14 5.34 5.32
CA GLN A 26 1.13 5.05 6.35
C GLN A 26 -0.18 4.53 5.76
N ALA A 27 -0.62 5.06 4.60
CA ALA A 27 -1.80 4.57 3.92
C ALA A 27 -1.62 3.15 3.37
N ARG A 28 -0.42 2.80 2.86
CA ARG A 28 -0.09 1.44 2.41
C ARG A 28 -0.08 0.45 3.58
N ALA A 29 0.41 0.88 4.74
CA ALA A 29 0.44 0.07 5.96
C ALA A 29 -0.96 -0.36 6.46
N LEU A 30 -2.04 0.23 5.94
CA LEU A 30 -3.41 -0.21 6.23
C LEU A 30 -3.78 -1.53 5.54
N PHE A 31 -3.08 -1.90 4.46
CA PHE A 31 -3.40 -3.06 3.62
C PHE A 31 -2.34 -4.16 3.72
N ILE A 32 -1.08 -3.77 3.86
CA ILE A 32 0.07 -4.68 3.81
C ILE A 32 1.05 -4.42 4.95
N THR A 33 1.81 -5.45 5.31
CA THR A 33 2.92 -5.30 6.25
C THR A 33 4.14 -4.73 5.53
N LEU A 34 4.65 -3.59 6.03
CA LEU A 34 5.83 -2.92 5.48
C LEU A 34 7.11 -3.41 6.15
N THR A 35 7.53 -4.62 5.81
CA THR A 35 8.80 -5.21 6.28
C THR A 35 9.71 -5.50 5.08
N PRO A 36 11.02 -5.17 5.13
CA PRO A 36 11.95 -5.54 4.05
C PRO A 36 11.89 -7.02 3.71
N GLY A 37 11.79 -7.35 2.43
CA GLY A 37 11.67 -8.73 1.93
C GLY A 37 10.24 -9.29 1.91
N GLN A 38 9.28 -8.65 2.57
CA GLN A 38 7.90 -9.13 2.62
C GLN A 38 7.20 -9.10 1.26
N GLU A 39 7.54 -8.14 0.41
CA GLU A 39 6.98 -8.04 -0.95
C GLU A 39 7.27 -9.30 -1.79
N ALA A 40 8.47 -9.88 -1.64
CA ALA A 40 8.84 -11.11 -2.33
C ALA A 40 8.02 -12.30 -1.81
N VAL A 41 7.79 -12.38 -0.50
CA VAL A 41 6.93 -13.40 0.12
C VAL A 41 5.49 -13.28 -0.38
N TYR A 42 4.94 -12.06 -0.47
CA TYR A 42 3.61 -11.85 -1.04
C TYR A 42 3.51 -12.28 -2.50
N ALA A 43 4.52 -11.97 -3.31
CA ALA A 43 4.56 -12.38 -4.72
C ALA A 43 4.60 -13.91 -4.89
N ILE A 44 5.40 -14.60 -4.07
CA ILE A 44 5.47 -16.07 -4.06
C ILE A 44 4.12 -16.67 -3.69
N LYS A 45 3.51 -16.21 -2.59
CA LYS A 45 2.20 -16.68 -2.13
C LYS A 45 1.10 -16.44 -3.16
N LEU A 46 1.12 -15.29 -3.83
CA LEU A 46 0.18 -14.99 -4.91
C LEU A 46 0.33 -15.98 -6.08
N ALA A 47 1.56 -16.30 -6.48
CA ALA A 47 1.80 -17.27 -7.55
C ALA A 47 1.34 -18.69 -7.17
N GLU A 48 1.57 -19.12 -5.93
CA GLU A 48 1.05 -20.39 -5.41
C GLU A 48 -0.48 -20.40 -5.41
N ALA A 49 -1.12 -19.32 -4.96
CA ALA A 49 -2.57 -19.20 -4.89
C ALA A 49 -3.21 -19.27 -6.28
N GLN A 50 -2.60 -18.61 -7.27
CA GLN A 50 -3.03 -18.66 -8.66
C GLN A 50 -2.95 -20.07 -9.25
N ARG A 51 -1.90 -20.84 -8.92
CA ARG A 51 -1.78 -22.25 -9.36
C ARG A 51 -2.91 -23.10 -8.78
N ILE A 52 -3.16 -23.00 -7.48
CA ILE A 52 -4.24 -23.75 -6.81
C ILE A 52 -5.60 -23.35 -7.37
N ALA A 53 -5.85 -22.07 -7.62
CA ALA A 53 -7.10 -21.61 -8.20
C ALA A 53 -7.32 -22.11 -9.64
N ALA A 54 -6.24 -22.33 -10.41
CA ALA A 54 -6.32 -22.84 -11.77
C ALA A 54 -6.61 -24.35 -11.83
N ASP A 55 -6.08 -25.15 -10.91
CA ASP A 55 -6.27 -26.60 -10.90
C ASP A 55 -6.15 -27.22 -9.49
N TYR A 56 -7.12 -26.94 -8.62
CA TYR A 56 -7.02 -27.23 -7.19
C TYR A 56 -6.78 -28.71 -6.85
N HIS A 57 -7.28 -29.63 -7.66
CA HIS A 57 -7.17 -31.06 -7.39
C HIS A 57 -5.79 -31.64 -7.72
N ASN A 58 -5.04 -31.00 -8.63
CA ASN A 58 -3.84 -31.61 -9.21
C ASN A 58 -2.54 -30.90 -8.84
N VAL A 59 -2.58 -29.78 -8.10
CA VAL A 59 -1.36 -29.08 -7.68
C VAL A 59 -0.70 -29.81 -6.50
N PRO A 60 0.52 -30.37 -6.68
CA PRO A 60 1.23 -31.04 -5.61
C PRO A 60 1.61 -30.06 -4.48
N GLU A 61 1.60 -30.53 -3.24
CA GLU A 61 1.96 -29.68 -2.09
C GLU A 61 3.38 -29.11 -2.18
N GLY A 62 4.32 -29.87 -2.72
CA GLY A 62 5.71 -29.43 -2.92
C GLY A 62 5.86 -28.25 -3.88
N GLU A 63 4.84 -27.96 -4.70
CA GLU A 63 4.82 -26.78 -5.59
C GLU A 63 4.18 -25.55 -4.95
N THR A 64 3.53 -25.71 -3.78
CA THR A 64 2.86 -24.65 -3.03
C THR A 64 3.22 -24.68 -1.54
N PRO A 65 4.51 -24.63 -1.18
CA PRO A 65 4.95 -24.86 0.19
C PRO A 65 4.44 -23.82 1.20
N HIS A 66 4.29 -22.55 0.81
CA HIS A 66 3.81 -21.52 1.75
C HIS A 66 2.33 -21.73 2.04
N ILE A 67 1.51 -21.94 1.01
CA ILE A 67 0.08 -22.17 1.19
C ILE A 67 -0.18 -23.49 1.92
N ALA A 68 0.61 -24.54 1.64
CA ALA A 68 0.48 -25.82 2.36
C ALA A 68 0.76 -25.66 3.86
N ALA A 69 1.82 -24.93 4.23
CA ALA A 69 2.16 -24.66 5.61
C ALA A 69 1.06 -23.83 6.31
N GLU A 70 0.67 -22.69 5.73
CA GLU A 70 -0.35 -21.81 6.33
C GLU A 70 -1.73 -22.45 6.41
N ALA A 71 -2.12 -23.25 5.42
CA ALA A 71 -3.39 -23.97 5.47
C ALA A 71 -3.41 -25.00 6.62
N THR A 72 -2.28 -25.67 6.85
CA THR A 72 -2.12 -26.62 7.96
C THR A 72 -2.16 -25.91 9.31
N GLU A 73 -1.45 -24.78 9.45
CA GLU A 73 -1.41 -23.97 10.67
C GLU A 73 -2.79 -23.41 11.05
N ASP A 74 -3.56 -22.96 10.05
CA ASP A 74 -4.89 -22.37 10.27
C ASP A 74 -6.02 -23.41 10.28
N GLY A 75 -5.73 -24.69 10.01
CA GLY A 75 -6.72 -25.77 9.99
C GLY A 75 -7.75 -25.67 8.86
N VAL A 76 -7.37 -25.09 7.72
CA VAL A 76 -8.20 -24.89 6.53
C VAL A 76 -7.64 -25.67 5.33
N SER A 77 -8.43 -25.81 4.26
CA SER A 77 -7.92 -26.40 3.02
C SER A 77 -6.96 -25.44 2.29
N ARG A 78 -6.07 -26.01 1.45
CA ARG A 78 -5.20 -25.21 0.57
C ARG A 78 -6.00 -24.31 -0.39
N PHE A 79 -7.18 -24.75 -0.81
CA PHE A 79 -8.05 -23.95 -1.66
C PHE A 79 -8.62 -22.74 -0.91
N GLU A 80 -9.10 -22.92 0.31
CA GLU A 80 -9.58 -21.81 1.16
C GLU A 80 -8.45 -20.81 1.45
N LYS A 81 -7.25 -21.30 1.77
CA LYS A 81 -6.07 -20.45 1.97
C LYS A 81 -5.69 -19.67 0.70
N ALA A 82 -5.72 -20.31 -0.46
CA ALA A 82 -5.47 -19.65 -1.75
C ALA A 82 -6.54 -18.57 -2.04
N ALA A 83 -7.82 -18.85 -1.78
CA ALA A 83 -8.90 -17.88 -1.95
C ALA A 83 -8.73 -16.67 -1.03
N GLU A 84 -8.30 -16.86 0.21
CA GLU A 84 -7.97 -15.79 1.16
C GLU A 84 -6.86 -14.88 0.63
N ILE A 85 -5.76 -15.47 0.13
CA ILE A 85 -4.63 -14.72 -0.43
C ILE A 85 -5.06 -13.92 -1.67
N LEU A 86 -5.81 -14.54 -2.59
CA LEU A 86 -6.31 -13.86 -3.79
C LEU A 86 -7.27 -12.72 -3.45
N THR A 87 -8.10 -12.90 -2.42
CA THR A 87 -9.01 -11.84 -1.94
C THR A 87 -8.23 -10.66 -1.38
N ARG A 88 -7.20 -10.92 -0.56
CA ARG A 88 -6.31 -9.89 -0.01
C ARG A 88 -5.52 -9.17 -1.10
N ASP A 89 -5.01 -9.89 -2.11
CA ASP A 89 -4.33 -9.29 -3.26
C ASP A 89 -5.26 -8.37 -4.05
N GLN A 90 -6.50 -8.79 -4.29
CA GLN A 90 -7.48 -7.96 -4.97
C GLN A 90 -7.84 -6.71 -4.16
N HIS A 91 -7.99 -6.84 -2.84
CA HIS A 91 -8.22 -5.70 -1.94
C HIS A 91 -7.06 -4.72 -1.99
N TRP A 92 -5.82 -5.21 -1.91
CA TRP A 92 -4.61 -4.39 -2.05
C TRP A 92 -4.51 -3.70 -3.42
N LYS A 93 -4.86 -4.37 -4.53
CA LYS A 93 -4.85 -3.76 -5.87
C LYS A 93 -5.77 -2.54 -5.96
N VAL A 94 -6.97 -2.63 -5.40
CA VAL A 94 -7.89 -1.48 -5.36
C VAL A 94 -7.36 -0.39 -4.43
N GLY A 95 -6.94 -0.76 -3.21
CA GLY A 95 -6.39 0.20 -2.24
C GLY A 95 -5.16 0.95 -2.75
N SER A 96 -4.22 0.24 -3.37
CA SER A 96 -3.01 0.83 -3.96
C SER A 96 -3.33 1.78 -5.11
N GLN A 97 -4.30 1.46 -5.96
CA GLN A 97 -4.76 2.37 -7.01
C GLN A 97 -5.37 3.66 -6.45
N MET A 98 -6.18 3.57 -5.38
CA MET A 98 -6.72 4.74 -4.69
C MET A 98 -5.61 5.61 -4.10
N ILE A 99 -4.64 4.99 -3.43
CA ILE A 99 -3.49 5.69 -2.84
C ILE A 99 -2.67 6.42 -3.91
N GLU A 100 -2.37 5.76 -5.03
CA GLU A 100 -1.57 6.35 -6.11
C GLU A 100 -2.31 7.50 -6.82
N ALA A 101 -3.63 7.43 -6.95
CA ALA A 101 -4.41 8.54 -7.47
C ALA A 101 -4.28 9.80 -6.59
N ILE A 102 -4.42 9.62 -5.27
CA ILE A 102 -4.29 10.70 -4.29
C ILE A 102 -2.86 11.26 -4.28
N ARG A 103 -1.85 10.40 -4.25
CA ARG A 103 -0.43 10.81 -4.28
C ARG A 103 -0.10 11.65 -5.51
N ARG A 104 -0.53 11.21 -6.69
CA ARG A 104 -0.30 11.97 -7.94
C ARG A 104 -0.99 13.33 -7.89
N SER A 105 -2.20 13.41 -7.33
CA SER A 105 -2.92 14.68 -7.16
C SER A 105 -2.18 15.62 -6.19
N ALA A 106 -1.72 15.12 -5.05
CA ALA A 106 -0.97 15.91 -4.07
C ALA A 106 0.36 16.41 -4.64
N ASN A 107 1.11 15.56 -5.34
CA ASN A 107 2.36 15.96 -6.00
C ASN A 107 2.13 16.99 -7.12
N ALA A 108 1.02 16.88 -7.87
CA ALA A 108 0.65 17.89 -8.86
C ALA A 108 0.30 19.24 -8.21
N ALA A 109 -0.44 19.23 -7.10
CA ALA A 109 -0.74 20.44 -6.33
C ALA A 109 0.54 21.07 -5.75
N LEU A 110 1.44 20.26 -5.19
CA LEU A 110 2.73 20.71 -4.69
C LEU A 110 3.56 21.35 -5.81
N ALA A 111 3.65 20.70 -6.98
CA ALA A 111 4.38 21.23 -8.13
C ALA A 111 3.79 22.57 -8.64
N ALA A 112 2.47 22.74 -8.57
CA ALA A 112 1.77 23.96 -9.01
C ALA A 112 1.82 25.11 -7.98
N ALA A 113 2.06 24.80 -6.70
CA ALA A 113 2.15 25.81 -5.64
C ALA A 113 3.21 26.87 -5.98
N LYS A 114 3.01 28.12 -5.57
CA LYS A 114 3.94 29.24 -5.78
C LYS A 114 4.34 29.92 -4.46
N THR A 115 3.60 29.63 -3.41
CA THR A 115 3.74 30.26 -2.10
C THR A 115 3.82 29.22 -0.98
N ALA A 116 4.41 29.62 0.14
CA ALA A 116 4.51 28.78 1.33
C ALA A 116 3.15 28.23 1.84
N PRO A 117 2.06 29.03 1.88
CA PRO A 117 0.74 28.50 2.22
C PRO A 117 0.22 27.45 1.24
N GLU A 118 0.45 27.60 -0.07
CA GLU A 118 0.04 26.62 -1.08
C GLU A 118 0.85 25.32 -0.97
N ILE A 119 2.15 25.42 -0.67
CA ILE A 119 3.01 24.25 -0.41
C ILE A 119 2.45 23.43 0.77
N ARG A 120 2.12 24.09 1.88
CA ARG A 120 1.52 23.43 3.04
C ARG A 120 0.13 22.86 2.74
N ALA A 121 -0.68 23.58 1.98
CA ALA A 121 -2.00 23.09 1.59
C ALA A 121 -1.94 21.79 0.76
N ALA A 122 -0.90 21.62 -0.07
CA ALA A 122 -0.70 20.41 -0.87
C ALA A 122 -0.43 19.15 -0.01
N THR A 123 0.01 19.29 1.24
CA THR A 123 0.25 18.15 2.14
C THR A 123 -0.99 17.77 2.97
N VAL A 124 -2.05 18.59 2.93
CA VAL A 124 -3.32 18.31 3.59
C VAL A 124 -4.13 17.34 2.73
N ILE A 125 -3.88 16.06 2.92
CA ILE A 125 -4.51 14.99 2.13
C ILE A 125 -5.64 14.33 2.93
N ASP A 126 -6.82 14.18 2.30
CA ASP A 126 -7.91 13.39 2.86
C ASP A 126 -7.79 11.90 2.51
N TRP A 127 -7.40 11.11 3.51
CA TRP A 127 -7.29 9.64 3.42
C TRP A 127 -8.56 8.88 3.86
N ARG A 128 -9.68 9.56 4.13
CA ARG A 128 -10.89 8.92 4.69
C ARG A 128 -11.41 7.78 3.82
N ALA A 129 -11.51 7.99 2.50
CA ALA A 129 -12.00 6.95 1.60
C ALA A 129 -11.09 5.70 1.61
N VAL A 130 -9.77 5.89 1.65
CA VAL A 130 -8.79 4.80 1.75
C VAL A 130 -8.94 4.05 3.07
N ARG A 131 -9.07 4.76 4.20
CA ARG A 131 -9.28 4.15 5.52
C ARG A 131 -10.55 3.33 5.61
N VAL A 132 -11.65 3.84 5.07
CA VAL A 132 -12.93 3.11 5.03
C VAL A 132 -12.81 1.85 4.18
N PHE A 133 -12.18 1.96 3.01
CA PHE A 133 -11.98 0.81 2.14
C PHE A 133 -11.05 -0.26 2.76
N ALA A 134 -9.98 0.15 3.46
CA ALA A 134 -9.06 -0.77 4.13
C ALA A 134 -9.71 -1.63 5.23
N GLN A 135 -10.85 -1.19 5.78
CA GLN A 135 -11.56 -1.90 6.85
C GLN A 135 -12.65 -2.84 6.34
N ALA A 136 -13.00 -2.75 5.06
CA ALA A 136 -14.01 -3.57 4.39
C ALA A 136 -13.40 -4.87 3.87
#